data_AF-A0A6P7SZA2-F1
#
_entry.id   AF-A0A6P7SZA2-F1
#
_cell.length_a   1.000
_cell.length_b   1.000
_cell.length_c   1.000
_cell.angle_alpha   90.00
_cell.angle_beta   90.00
_cell.angle_gamma   90.00
#
_symmetry.space_group_name_H-M   'P 1'
#
loop_
_entity.id
_entity.type
_entity.pdbx_description
1 polymer ?
#
loop_
_entity_poly.entity_id
_entity_poly.type
_entity_poly.pdbx_seq_one_letter_code
_entity_poly.pdbx_strand_id
1 'polypeptide(L)'
;MKRSPFVSCLWVTVLLLVGAVLDSLQTLSGGLGSLDEVRLVSDLFDKNGYNPLIRPVKNVNETIVISFSLALSQLITVDEKNQVMKTNVWLQMTQVNPQYYAQYNSFHDSPN
;
A
#
# COMPACT_ATOMS: atom_id res chain seq x y z
N MET A 1 -23.49 -59.32 27.34
CA MET A 1 -24.24 -58.92 26.14
C MET A 1 -23.29 -58.13 25.24
N LYS A 2 -22.77 -58.75 24.18
CA LYS A 2 -21.66 -58.23 23.35
C LYS A 2 -22.18 -57.07 22.48
N ARG A 3 -21.72 -55.84 22.73
CA ARG A 3 -21.95 -54.69 21.84
C ARG A 3 -21.36 -55.04 20.47
N SER A 4 -22.21 -55.09 19.44
CA SER A 4 -21.82 -55.50 18.08
C SER A 4 -20.90 -54.44 17.45
N PRO A 5 -19.80 -54.84 16.77
CA PRO A 5 -18.83 -53.90 16.20
C PRO A 5 -19.43 -53.03 15.07
N PHE A 6 -20.53 -53.48 14.46
CA PHE A 6 -21.20 -52.79 13.36
C PHE A 6 -21.80 -51.42 13.73
N VAL A 7 -22.28 -51.23 14.96
CA VAL A 7 -22.89 -49.96 15.40
C VAL A 7 -21.84 -48.89 15.69
N SER A 8 -20.64 -49.31 16.11
CA SER A 8 -19.53 -48.39 16.40
C SER A 8 -18.96 -47.73 15.14
N CYS A 9 -18.85 -48.46 14.04
CA CYS A 9 -18.36 -47.94 12.77
C CYS A 9 -19.31 -46.89 12.18
N LEU A 10 -20.61 -47.15 12.26
CA LEU A 10 -21.65 -46.28 11.69
C LEU A 10 -21.75 -44.93 12.42
N TRP A 11 -21.49 -44.90 13.74
CA TRP A 11 -21.41 -43.64 14.49
C TRP A 11 -20.16 -42.83 14.16
N VAL A 12 -19.01 -43.50 13.96
CA VAL A 12 -17.75 -42.82 13.61
C VAL A 12 -17.81 -42.23 12.21
N THR A 13 -18.42 -42.93 11.24
CA THR A 13 -18.60 -42.40 9.88
C THR A 13 -19.55 -41.21 9.85
N VAL A 14 -20.63 -41.24 10.63
CA VAL A 14 -21.55 -40.09 10.76
C VAL A 14 -20.84 -38.89 11.39
N LEU A 15 -20.02 -39.10 12.43
CA LEU A 15 -19.27 -38.01 13.08
C LEU A 15 -18.22 -37.39 12.13
N LEU A 16 -17.53 -38.23 11.34
CA LEU A 16 -16.58 -37.76 10.32
C LEU A 16 -17.26 -36.98 9.20
N LEU A 17 -18.42 -37.44 8.73
CA LEU A 17 -19.19 -36.74 7.69
C LEU A 17 -19.76 -35.42 8.21
N VAL A 18 -20.29 -35.39 9.43
CA VAL A 18 -20.80 -34.16 10.06
C VAL A 18 -19.66 -33.17 10.29
N GLY A 19 -18.50 -33.63 10.76
CA GLY A 19 -17.30 -32.79 10.90
C GLY A 19 -16.85 -32.21 9.56
N ALA A 20 -16.73 -33.04 8.53
CA ALA A 20 -16.33 -32.60 7.19
C ALA A 20 -17.32 -31.60 6.55
N VAL A 21 -18.63 -31.76 6.79
CA VAL A 21 -19.68 -30.83 6.33
C VAL A 21 -19.61 -29.50 7.09
N LEU A 22 -19.28 -29.54 8.39
CA LEU A 22 -19.14 -28.34 9.21
C LEU A 22 -17.87 -27.54 8.83
N ASP A 23 -16.76 -28.24 8.54
CA ASP A 23 -15.50 -27.63 8.10
C ASP A 23 -15.62 -26.98 6.71
N SER A 24 -16.40 -27.58 5.81
CA SER A 24 -16.65 -27.01 4.47
C SER A 24 -17.59 -25.81 4.49
N LEU A 25 -18.29 -25.52 5.60
CA LEU A 25 -19.13 -24.34 5.75
C LEU A 25 -18.33 -23.08 6.16
N GLN A 26 -17.10 -23.24 6.67
CA GLN A 26 -16.29 -22.12 7.21
C GLN A 26 -15.33 -21.49 6.19
N THR A 27 -15.27 -21.97 4.94
CA THR A 27 -14.28 -21.51 3.95
C THR A 27 -14.68 -20.28 3.13
N LEU A 28 -15.72 -19.53 3.54
CA LEU A 28 -16.12 -18.27 2.88
C LEU A 28 -15.75 -17.02 3.71
N SER A 29 -14.59 -17.02 4.37
CA SER A 29 -14.00 -15.78 4.89
C SER A 29 -13.19 -15.11 3.77
N GLY A 30 -13.87 -14.41 2.86
CA GLY A 30 -13.24 -13.53 1.88
C GLY A 30 -12.38 -12.47 2.60
N GLY A 31 -11.14 -12.29 2.15
CA GLY A 31 -10.19 -11.37 2.77
C GLY A 31 -10.71 -9.92 2.82
N LEU A 32 -10.88 -9.40 4.04
CA LEU A 32 -11.44 -8.07 4.31
C LEU A 32 -10.63 -6.91 3.70
N GLY A 33 -9.34 -7.11 3.43
CA GLY A 33 -8.43 -6.06 2.98
C GLY A 33 -8.79 -5.41 1.63
N SER A 34 -9.43 -6.15 0.70
CA SER A 34 -9.73 -5.61 -0.63
C SER A 34 -10.94 -4.68 -0.64
N LEU A 35 -11.95 -4.91 0.22
CA LEU A 35 -13.18 -4.12 0.23
C LEU A 35 -12.97 -2.73 0.82
N ASP A 36 -12.17 -2.65 1.89
CA ASP A 36 -11.86 -1.38 2.55
C ASP A 36 -10.95 -0.50 1.68
N GLU A 37 -10.03 -1.09 0.92
CA GLU A 37 -9.20 -0.37 -0.05
C GLU A 37 -10.06 0.28 -1.14
N VAL A 38 -10.98 -0.49 -1.75
CA VAL A 38 -11.90 0.01 -2.79
C VAL A 38 -12.77 1.14 -2.24
N ARG A 39 -13.26 1.00 -1.00
CA ARG A 39 -14.02 2.06 -0.34
C ARG A 39 -13.19 3.32 -0.14
N LEU A 40 -11.96 3.20 0.37
CA LEU A 40 -11.09 4.35 0.60
C LEU A 40 -10.74 5.08 -0.71
N VAL A 41 -10.46 4.34 -1.77
CA VAL A 41 -10.17 4.90 -3.10
C VAL A 41 -11.37 5.69 -3.62
N SER A 42 -12.58 5.10 -3.61
CA SER A 42 -13.78 5.81 -4.05
C SER A 42 -14.11 7.03 -3.18
N ASP A 43 -13.92 6.95 -1.87
CA ASP A 43 -14.14 8.09 -0.97
C ASP A 43 -13.12 9.22 -1.23
N LEU A 44 -11.85 8.90 -1.47
CA LEU A 44 -10.78 9.89 -1.70
C LEU A 44 -10.88 10.57 -3.06
N PHE A 45 -11.11 9.80 -4.13
CA PHE A 45 -11.06 10.31 -5.50
C PHE A 45 -12.43 10.76 -6.04
N ASP A 46 -13.53 10.08 -5.71
CA ASP A 46 -14.85 10.40 -6.27
C ASP A 46 -15.64 11.36 -5.37
N LYS A 47 -15.67 11.11 -4.05
CA LYS A 47 -16.53 11.88 -3.14
C LYS A 47 -15.90 13.16 -2.61
N ASN A 48 -14.61 13.13 -2.29
CA ASN A 48 -13.91 14.28 -1.71
C ASN A 48 -13.41 15.30 -2.76
N GLY A 49 -13.72 15.11 -4.05
CA GLY A 49 -13.44 16.10 -5.09
C GLY A 49 -11.95 16.32 -5.37
N TYR A 50 -11.14 15.27 -5.30
CA TYR A 50 -9.71 15.35 -5.63
C TYR A 50 -9.52 15.75 -7.10
N ASN A 51 -8.96 16.94 -7.34
CA ASN A 51 -8.66 17.41 -8.68
C ASN A 51 -7.15 17.30 -8.96
N PRO A 52 -6.73 16.38 -9.86
CA PRO A 52 -5.31 16.18 -10.16
C PRO A 52 -4.65 17.36 -10.88
N LEU A 53 -5.44 18.29 -11.43
CA LEU A 53 -4.92 19.48 -12.11
C LEU A 53 -4.57 20.62 -11.14
N ILE A 54 -5.00 20.52 -9.89
CA ILE A 54 -4.79 21.56 -8.88
C ILE A 54 -3.68 21.09 -7.94
N ARG A 55 -2.71 21.96 -7.69
CA ARG A 55 -1.65 21.68 -6.72
C ARG A 55 -2.25 21.51 -5.32
N PRO A 56 -1.85 20.49 -4.54
CA PRO A 56 -2.40 20.25 -3.20
C PRO A 56 -1.81 21.23 -2.18
N VAL A 57 -2.43 22.39 -2.03
CA VAL A 57 -2.09 23.39 -1.00
C VAL A 57 -3.29 23.72 -0.14
N LYS A 58 -3.05 23.95 1.16
CA LYS A 58 -4.10 24.46 2.06
C LYS A 58 -4.42 25.92 1.74
N ASN A 59 -3.39 26.71 1.44
CA ASN A 59 -3.52 28.10 1.03
C ASN A 59 -2.83 28.33 -0.32
N VAL A 60 -3.48 29.10 -1.20
CA VAL A 60 -2.94 29.42 -2.54
C VAL A 60 -1.67 30.26 -2.52
N ASN A 61 -1.33 30.88 -1.38
CA ASN A 61 -0.12 31.67 -1.21
C ASN A 61 1.08 30.86 -0.66
N GLU A 62 0.89 29.58 -0.34
CA GLU A 62 1.95 28.74 0.18
C GLU A 62 2.83 28.18 -0.95
N THR A 63 4.15 28.23 -0.74
CA THR A 63 5.17 27.63 -1.59
C THR A 63 5.41 26.17 -1.20
N ILE A 64 5.47 25.29 -2.18
CA ILE A 64 5.79 23.87 -1.98
C ILE A 64 7.29 23.68 -2.22
N VAL A 65 7.99 23.11 -1.25
CA VAL A 65 9.40 22.73 -1.40
C VAL A 65 9.45 21.28 -1.90
N ILE A 66 10.11 21.07 -3.03
CA ILE A 66 10.29 19.75 -3.64
C ILE A 66 11.77 19.40 -3.56
N SER A 67 12.05 18.24 -2.97
CA SER A 67 13.39 17.66 -2.96
C SER A 67 13.50 16.65 -4.10
N PHE A 68 14.54 16.80 -4.93
CA PHE A 68 14.83 15.87 -6.02
C PHE A 68 16.08 15.06 -5.67
N SER A 69 16.01 13.75 -5.87
CA SER A 69 17.14 12.83 -5.74
C SER A 69 17.20 11.95 -6.99
N LEU A 70 18.41 11.70 -7.46
CA LEU A 70 18.66 10.88 -8.65
C LEU A 70 19.45 9.65 -8.23
N ALA A 71 18.94 8.47 -8.60
CA ALA A 71 19.67 7.21 -8.45
C ALA A 71 19.95 6.65 -9.84
N LEU A 72 21.22 6.63 -10.23
CA LEU A 72 21.65 6.03 -11.49
C LEU A 72 21.60 4.51 -11.37
N SER A 73 20.81 3.87 -12.23
CA SER A 73 20.74 2.41 -12.30
C SER A 73 21.92 1.86 -13.10
N GLN A 74 22.09 2.30 -14.35
CA GLN A 74 23.17 1.86 -15.25
C GLN A 74 23.48 2.92 -16.31
N LEU A 75 24.74 2.96 -16.79
CA LEU A 75 25.12 3.73 -17.98
C LEU A 75 24.83 2.88 -19.21
N ILE A 76 23.90 3.30 -20.06
CA ILE A 76 23.41 2.49 -21.19
C ILE A 76 24.35 2.64 -22.40
N THR A 77 24.69 3.87 -22.79
CA THR A 77 25.66 4.16 -23.87
C THR A 77 26.15 5.62 -23.80
N VAL A 78 27.39 5.88 -24.20
CA VAL A 78 27.94 7.23 -24.43
C VAL A 78 28.29 7.37 -25.91
N ASP A 79 27.79 8.41 -26.55
CA ASP A 79 28.21 8.85 -27.88
C ASP A 79 29.09 10.09 -27.72
N GLU A 80 30.40 9.90 -27.78
CA GLU A 80 31.38 10.99 -27.63
C GLU A 80 31.42 11.91 -28.85
N LYS A 81 31.06 11.41 -30.04
CA LYS A 81 31.05 12.19 -31.28
C LYS A 81 29.89 13.17 -31.30
N ASN A 82 28.73 12.75 -30.79
CA ASN A 82 27.54 13.60 -30.69
C ASN A 82 27.32 14.18 -29.27
N GLN A 83 28.20 13.89 -28.31
CA GLN A 83 28.08 14.27 -26.89
C GLN A 83 26.73 13.89 -26.24
N VAL A 84 26.19 12.73 -26.61
CA VAL A 84 24.93 12.22 -26.05
C VAL A 84 25.20 11.05 -25.13
N MET A 85 24.74 11.15 -23.88
CA MET A 85 24.77 10.04 -22.93
C MET A 85 23.35 9.53 -22.69
N LYS A 86 23.17 8.21 -22.79
CA LYS A 86 21.93 7.53 -22.43
C LYS A 86 22.16 6.76 -21.14
N THR A 87 21.37 7.07 -20.11
CA THR A 87 21.47 6.44 -18.78
C THR A 87 20.09 6.00 -18.30
N ASN A 88 20.03 4.89 -17.56
CA ASN A 88 18.83 4.50 -16.83
C ASN A 88 18.92 5.13 -15.44
N VAL A 89 18.00 6.05 -15.13
CA VAL A 89 17.98 6.77 -13.85
C VAL A 89 16.60 6.65 -13.21
N TRP A 90 16.59 6.53 -11.89
CA TRP A 90 15.42 6.71 -11.06
C TRP A 90 15.39 8.14 -10.55
N LEU A 91 14.37 8.90 -10.94
CA LEU A 91 14.08 10.21 -10.37
C LEU A 91 13.15 10.02 -9.18
N GLN A 92 13.64 10.40 -8.00
CA GLN A 92 12.85 10.46 -6.78
C GLN A 92 12.51 11.92 -6.50
N MET A 93 11.22 12.20 -6.38
CA MET A 93 10.68 13.51 -6.08
C MET A 93 9.87 13.39 -4.79
N THR A 94 10.28 14.12 -3.76
CA THR A 94 9.57 14.13 -2.48
C THR A 94 9.13 15.55 -2.17
N GLN A 95 7.82 15.73 -2.04
CA GLN A 95 7.27 16.94 -1.45
C GLN A 95 7.43 16.84 0.06
N VAL A 96 7.89 17.92 0.67
CA VAL A 96 7.98 17.97 2.12
C VAL A 96 7.18 19.15 2.66
N ASN A 97 6.46 18.88 3.75
CA ASN A 97 5.49 19.79 4.32
C ASN A 97 6.19 21.07 4.83
N PRO A 98 5.84 22.26 4.31
CA PRO A 98 6.50 23.52 4.71
C PRO A 98 6.44 23.77 6.23
N GLN A 99 5.32 23.40 6.86
CA GLN A 99 5.10 23.56 8.30
C GLN A 99 6.08 22.71 9.14
N TYR A 100 6.43 21.52 8.66
CA TYR A 100 7.39 20.66 9.35
C TYR A 100 8.81 21.27 9.31
N TYR A 101 9.20 21.84 8.18
CA TYR A 101 10.53 22.47 8.03
C TYR A 101 10.71 23.71 8.89
N ALA A 102 9.68 24.56 8.98
CA ALA A 102 9.73 25.75 9.81
C ALA A 102 9.93 25.38 11.30
N GLN A 103 9.24 24.33 11.76
CA GLN A 103 9.40 23.81 13.11
C GLN A 103 10.77 23.14 13.32
N TYR A 104 11.27 22.36 12.35
CA TYR A 104 12.59 21.73 12.44
C TYR A 104 13.71 22.75 12.59
N ASN A 105 13.73 23.80 11.76
CA ASN A 105 14.74 24.85 11.84
C ASN A 105 14.64 25.63 13.16
N SER A 106 13.42 25.85 13.68
CA SER A 106 13.23 26.56 14.95
C SER A 106 13.85 25.85 16.18
N PHE A 107 13.98 24.52 16.14
CA PHE A 107 14.69 23.77 17.19
C PHE A 107 16.20 23.87 17.04
N HIS A 108 16.69 23.91 15.80
CA HIS A 108 18.11 23.94 15.51
C HIS A 108 18.74 25.33 15.72
N ASP A 109 17.95 26.40 15.55
CA ASP A 109 18.35 27.80 15.68
C ASP A 109 18.13 28.36 17.10
N SER A 110 17.85 27.52 18.11
CA SER A 110 17.79 27.97 19.49
C SER A 110 19.18 28.43 19.93
N PRO A 111 19.36 29.71 20.34
CA PRO A 111 20.62 30.15 20.90
C PRO A 111 20.89 29.34 22.18
N ASN A 112 22.09 28.78 22.29
CA ASN A 112 22.60 28.22 23.54
C ASN A 112 22.67 29.31 24.61
#